data_AF-A0A2N9GRX1-F1
#
_entry.id   AF-A0A2N9GRX1-F1
#
_cell.length_a   1.000
_cell.length_b   1.000
_cell.length_c   1.000
_cell.angle_alpha   90.00
_cell.angle_beta   90.00
_cell.angle_gamma   90.00
#
_symmetry.space_group_name_H-M   'P 1'
#
loop_
_entity.id
_entity.type
_entity.pdbx_description
1 polymer ?
#
loop_
_entity_poly.entity_id
_entity_poly.type
_entity_poly.pdbx_seq_one_letter_code
_entity_poly.pdbx_strand_id
1 'polypeptide(L)'
;MLQPNNELWDEIKYINQWLVETVIDLDSTEDVSTTEAGERTIIRCSYSSVAIGQNFKFRSASSWKLPVLSLWLLVPADYPNSSPIIFNELTISSRKDSKESKDLSQNAKLRFKIVLHKLSEPMSLIAMARAWDSFARAVVFEYAQRIGGECFSSRYGSWDNCFTG
;
A
#
# COMPACT_ATOMS: atom_id res chain seq x y z
N MET A 1 16.21 -8.03 -27.65
CA MET A 1 14.96 -7.32 -27.29
C MET A 1 14.37 -8.05 -26.10
N LEU A 2 14.42 -7.45 -24.91
CA LEU A 2 13.79 -8.00 -23.71
C LEU A 2 12.31 -7.62 -23.75
N GLN A 3 11.45 -8.59 -23.48
CA GLN A 3 10.00 -8.44 -23.51
C GLN A 3 9.58 -7.62 -22.27
N PRO A 4 8.97 -6.43 -22.42
CA PRO A 4 8.68 -5.50 -21.30
C PRO A 4 7.90 -6.13 -20.15
N ASN A 5 7.08 -7.14 -20.48
CA ASN A 5 6.23 -7.83 -19.51
C ASN A 5 7.05 -8.55 -18.42
N ASN A 6 8.23 -9.10 -18.74
CA ASN A 6 9.02 -9.85 -17.74
C ASN A 6 9.59 -8.93 -16.64
N GLU A 7 9.97 -7.70 -16.99
CA GLU A 7 10.58 -6.76 -16.04
C GLU A 7 9.60 -6.31 -14.96
N LEU A 8 8.34 -6.00 -15.35
CA LEU A 8 7.28 -5.66 -14.40
C LEU A 8 6.97 -6.82 -13.45
N TRP A 9 6.89 -8.05 -13.97
CA TRP A 9 6.62 -9.24 -13.15
C TRP A 9 7.75 -9.55 -12.15
N ASP A 10 9.00 -9.41 -12.59
CA ASP A 10 10.17 -9.59 -11.72
C ASP A 10 10.20 -8.53 -10.61
N GLU A 11 9.85 -7.29 -10.94
CA GLU A 11 9.75 -6.21 -9.96
C GLU A 11 8.62 -6.44 -8.95
N ILE A 12 7.43 -6.85 -9.40
CA ILE A 12 6.31 -7.22 -8.51
C ILE A 12 6.72 -8.34 -7.55
N LYS A 13 7.37 -9.39 -8.08
CA LYS A 13 7.86 -10.51 -7.27
C LYS A 13 8.89 -10.05 -6.24
N TYR A 14 9.83 -9.20 -6.64
CA TYR A 14 10.83 -8.63 -5.74
C TYR A 14 10.17 -7.81 -4.62
N ILE A 15 9.19 -6.96 -4.96
CA ILE A 15 8.47 -6.14 -3.99
C ILE A 15 7.73 -7.02 -2.97
N ASN A 16 6.99 -8.03 -3.44
CA ASN A 16 6.24 -8.94 -2.57
C ASN A 16 7.13 -9.81 -1.67
N GLN A 17 8.41 -10.00 -2.03
CA GLN A 17 9.39 -10.65 -1.18
C GLN A 17 9.98 -9.71 -0.11
N TRP A 18 10.04 -8.41 -0.41
CA TRP A 18 10.68 -7.40 0.46
C TRP A 18 9.70 -6.68 1.39
N LEU A 19 8.49 -6.38 0.94
CA LEU A 19 7.47 -5.68 1.72
C LEU A 19 6.57 -6.71 2.40
N VAL A 20 6.63 -6.77 3.73
CA VAL A 20 5.86 -7.74 4.53
C VAL A 20 4.39 -7.33 4.67
N GLU A 21 4.13 -6.03 4.83
CA GLU A 21 2.78 -5.51 5.08
C GLU A 21 2.08 -5.05 3.79
N THR A 22 2.79 -5.00 2.66
CA THR A 22 2.25 -4.55 1.37
C THR A 22 2.41 -5.64 0.32
N VAL A 23 1.30 -5.98 -0.34
CA VAL A 23 1.26 -6.92 -1.47
C VAL A 23 0.82 -6.20 -2.74
N ILE A 24 1.50 -6.49 -3.85
CA ILE A 24 1.12 -6.06 -5.19
C ILE A 24 0.56 -7.25 -5.96
N ASP A 25 -0.64 -7.09 -6.50
CA ASP A 25 -1.29 -8.04 -7.38
C ASP A 25 -1.90 -7.38 -8.62
N LEU A 26 -2.13 -8.16 -9.67
CA LEU A 26 -2.91 -7.68 -10.81
C LEU A 26 -4.37 -7.55 -10.39
N ASP A 27 -5.00 -6.44 -10.74
CA ASP A 27 -6.43 -6.31 -10.48
C ASP A 27 -7.20 -7.08 -11.56
N SER A 28 -7.72 -8.25 -11.19
CA SER A 28 -8.44 -9.16 -12.09
C SER A 28 -9.89 -8.73 -12.33
N THR A 29 -10.24 -7.46 -12.12
CA THR A 29 -11.61 -6.98 -12.33
C THR A 29 -11.97 -7.19 -13.79
N GLU A 30 -12.77 -8.23 -14.04
CA GLU A 30 -13.29 -8.62 -15.36
C GLU A 30 -14.03 -7.45 -16.06
N ASP A 31 -14.44 -6.44 -15.28
CA ASP A 31 -15.14 -5.22 -15.71
C ASP A 31 -14.23 -4.10 -16.27
N VAL A 32 -12.90 -4.23 -16.22
CA VAL A 32 -11.96 -3.25 -16.85
C VAL A 32 -11.22 -3.86 -18.04
N SER A 33 -11.75 -4.97 -18.57
CA SER A 33 -11.42 -5.35 -19.93
C SER A 33 -12.07 -4.33 -20.88
N THR A 34 -11.27 -3.77 -21.79
CA THR A 34 -11.66 -2.76 -22.79
C THR A 34 -11.64 -1.30 -22.32
N THR A 35 -10.45 -0.76 -22.05
CA THR A 35 -10.16 0.60 -22.55
C THR A 35 -9.31 0.48 -23.80
N GLU A 36 -9.92 0.90 -24.90
CA GLU A 36 -9.37 0.93 -26.24
C GLU A 36 -8.03 1.71 -26.27
N ALA A 37 -7.09 1.21 -27.07
CA ALA A 37 -5.81 1.85 -27.43
C ALA A 37 -4.73 1.95 -26.33
N GLY A 38 -4.09 0.82 -26.04
CA GLY A 38 -2.76 0.73 -25.40
C GLY A 38 -2.74 -0.30 -24.27
N GLU A 39 -1.92 -1.34 -24.38
CA GLU A 39 -1.66 -2.34 -23.32
C GLU A 39 -1.26 -1.63 -22.01
N ARG A 40 -2.21 -1.36 -21.12
CA ARG A 40 -1.91 -0.81 -19.80
C ARG A 40 -2.34 -1.81 -18.74
N THR A 41 -1.46 -2.04 -17.77
CA THR A 41 -1.69 -3.02 -16.71
C THR A 41 -2.18 -2.31 -15.46
N ILE A 42 -3.35 -2.69 -14.95
CA ILE A 42 -3.82 -2.20 -13.65
C ILE A 42 -3.31 -3.16 -12.58
N ILE A 43 -2.63 -2.58 -11.60
CA ILE A 43 -2.14 -3.30 -10.42
C ILE A 43 -2.73 -2.68 -9.17
N ARG A 44 -2.90 -3.50 -8.15
CA ARG A 44 -3.37 -3.10 -6.83
C ARG A 44 -2.24 -3.32 -5.83
N CYS A 45 -1.98 -2.28 -5.05
CA CYS A 45 -1.08 -2.29 -3.90
C CYS A 45 -1.94 -2.32 -2.63
N SER A 46 -1.99 -3.44 -1.93
CA SER A 46 -2.74 -3.62 -0.70
C SER A 46 -1.82 -3.64 0.51
N TYR A 47 -2.06 -2.74 1.45
CA TYR A 47 -1.42 -2.70 2.75
C TYR A 47 -2.31 -3.34 3.82
N SER A 48 -1.77 -4.29 4.56
CA SER A 48 -2.37 -4.90 5.74
C SER A 48 -1.34 -4.99 6.87
N SER A 49 -1.61 -4.35 8.00
CA SER A 49 -0.67 -4.39 9.13
C SER A 49 -0.61 -5.79 9.76
N VAL A 50 0.61 -6.33 9.88
CA VAL A 50 0.88 -7.65 10.48
C VAL A 50 1.19 -7.51 11.97
N ALA A 51 1.67 -6.34 12.41
CA ALA A 51 2.08 -6.06 13.78
C ALA A 51 0.98 -6.22 14.84
N ILE A 52 -0.29 -6.23 14.43
CA ILE A 52 -1.45 -6.24 15.34
C ILE A 52 -2.24 -7.58 15.22
N GLY A 53 -1.77 -8.52 14.38
CA GLY A 53 -2.56 -9.67 13.94
C GLY A 53 -2.73 -10.84 14.91
N GLN A 54 -1.93 -11.00 15.97
CA GLN A 54 -2.01 -12.22 16.81
C GLN A 54 -1.90 -12.02 18.33
N ASN A 55 -1.36 -10.90 18.81
CA ASN A 55 -1.11 -10.70 20.25
C ASN A 55 -2.09 -9.77 20.97
N PHE A 56 -2.97 -9.07 20.25
CA PHE A 56 -4.04 -8.29 20.89
C PHE A 56 -5.27 -9.17 21.12
N LYS A 57 -5.26 -9.95 22.20
CA LYS A 57 -6.50 -10.48 22.80
C LYS A 57 -7.27 -9.31 23.43
N PHE A 58 -7.92 -8.48 22.63
CA PHE A 58 -8.97 -7.60 23.15
C PHE A 58 -10.15 -8.47 23.60
N ARG A 59 -10.54 -8.27 24.85
CA ARG A 59 -11.44 -9.15 25.61
C ARG A 59 -12.91 -8.91 25.26
N SER A 60 -13.26 -8.92 23.97
CA SER A 60 -14.64 -8.76 23.50
C SER A 60 -14.82 -9.45 22.14
N ALA A 61 -15.95 -10.14 21.99
CA ALA A 61 -16.29 -11.05 20.89
C ALA A 61 -16.58 -10.36 19.54
N SER A 62 -15.75 -9.39 19.14
CA SER A 62 -15.74 -8.82 17.80
C SER A 62 -14.34 -8.97 17.24
N SER A 63 -14.18 -9.78 16.20
CA SER A 63 -12.94 -9.92 15.43
C SER A 63 -12.53 -8.55 14.88
N TRP A 64 -11.72 -7.78 15.62
CA TRP A 64 -11.21 -6.49 15.17
C TRP A 64 -10.25 -6.74 14.00
N LYS A 65 -10.76 -6.64 12.78
CA LYS A 65 -9.95 -6.66 11.57
C LYS A 65 -9.45 -5.25 11.34
N LEU A 66 -8.14 -5.07 11.27
CA LEU A 66 -7.60 -3.81 10.83
C LEU A 66 -8.01 -3.54 9.38
N PRO A 67 -8.23 -2.26 9.04
CA PRO A 67 -8.57 -1.88 7.68
C PRO A 67 -7.40 -2.23 6.75
N VAL A 68 -7.71 -2.87 5.64
CA VAL A 68 -6.79 -3.07 4.52
C VAL A 68 -6.86 -1.82 3.66
N LEU A 69 -5.74 -1.15 3.45
CA LEU A 69 -5.67 0.04 2.60
C LEU A 69 -5.23 -0.38 1.21
N SER A 70 -5.91 0.06 0.16
CA SER A 70 -5.57 -0.30 -1.22
C SER A 70 -5.35 0.92 -2.09
N LEU A 71 -4.31 0.88 -2.91
CA LEU A 71 -3.96 1.85 -3.94
C LEU A 71 -3.92 1.15 -5.30
N TRP A 72 -4.55 1.74 -6.31
CA TRP A 72 -4.49 1.23 -7.67
C TRP A 72 -3.52 2.05 -8.48
N LEU A 73 -2.68 1.38 -9.27
CA LEU A 73 -1.73 1.99 -10.18
C LEU A 73 -2.00 1.48 -11.60
N LEU A 74 -1.92 2.39 -12.55
CA LEU A 74 -1.93 2.09 -13.97
C LEU A 74 -0.48 2.10 -14.46
N VAL A 75 0.01 0.93 -14.91
CA VAL A 75 1.33 0.78 -15.50
C VAL A 75 1.24 0.98 -17.02
N PRO A 76 1.92 1.98 -17.59
CA PRO A 76 1.95 2.22 -19.03
C PRO A 76 2.64 1.09 -19.81
N ALA A 77 2.28 0.92 -21.09
CA ALA A 77 2.91 -0.05 -22.00
C ALA A 77 4.42 0.18 -22.20
N ASP A 78 4.86 1.43 -22.07
CA ASP A 78 6.23 1.87 -22.26
C ASP A 78 7.06 1.90 -20.97
N TYR A 79 6.51 1.40 -19.85
CA TYR A 79 7.24 1.15 -18.62
C TYR A 79 8.51 0.31 -18.89
N PRO A 80 9.69 0.65 -18.32
CA PRO A 80 9.93 1.66 -17.28
C PRO A 80 10.23 3.09 -17.77
N ASN A 81 10.04 3.40 -19.06
CA ASN A 81 10.33 4.75 -19.59
C ASN A 81 9.31 5.80 -19.10
N SER A 82 8.10 5.36 -18.76
CA SER A 82 7.06 6.19 -18.14
C SER A 82 6.71 5.68 -16.74
N SER A 83 6.45 6.61 -15.81
CA SER A 83 6.05 6.28 -14.43
C SER A 83 4.68 5.57 -14.39
N PRO A 84 4.46 4.63 -13.44
CA PRO A 84 3.12 4.22 -13.08
C PRO A 84 2.29 5.40 -12.56
N ILE A 85 1.00 5.41 -12.87
CA ILE A 85 0.10 6.52 -12.58
C ILE A 85 -0.91 6.06 -11.53
N ILE A 86 -1.25 6.92 -10.55
CA ILE A 86 -2.32 6.59 -9.61
C ILE A 86 -3.64 6.46 -10.37
N PHE A 87 -4.19 5.25 -10.37
CA PHE A 87 -5.52 4.98 -10.88
C PHE A 87 -6.54 5.28 -9.77
N ASN A 88 -7.22 6.42 -9.92
CA ASN A 88 -8.18 6.90 -8.92
C ASN A 88 -9.58 6.38 -9.23
N GLU A 89 -9.82 5.08 -9.05
CA GLU A 89 -11.19 4.61 -8.91
C GLU A 89 -11.65 4.89 -7.48
N LEU A 90 -12.43 5.95 -7.32
CA LEU A 90 -13.22 6.20 -6.12
C LEU A 90 -14.29 5.09 -5.90
N THR A 91 -14.47 4.20 -6.88
CA THR A 91 -15.58 3.25 -7.03
C THR A 91 -15.23 1.79 -6.74
N ILE A 92 -13.98 1.33 -6.87
CA ILE A 92 -13.52 0.01 -6.36
C ILE A 92 -13.29 0.07 -4.84
N SER A 93 -14.13 0.79 -4.10
CA SER A 93 -14.28 0.43 -2.69
C SER A 93 -14.98 -0.91 -2.69
N SER A 94 -14.30 -1.97 -2.26
CA SER A 94 -14.95 -3.28 -2.08
C SER A 94 -16.22 -3.03 -1.28
N ARG A 95 -17.36 -3.53 -1.74
CA ARG A 95 -18.67 -3.34 -1.08
C ARG A 95 -18.65 -3.84 0.39
N LYS A 96 -17.57 -4.53 0.79
CA LYS A 96 -17.28 -5.09 2.11
C LYS A 96 -16.45 -4.19 3.04
N ASP A 97 -15.94 -3.04 2.58
CA ASP A 97 -15.10 -2.17 3.41
C ASP A 97 -15.93 -1.29 4.35
N SER A 98 -15.55 -1.21 5.64
CA SER A 98 -16.18 -0.30 6.59
C SER A 98 -15.92 1.15 6.21
N LYS A 99 -16.78 2.07 6.68
CA LYS A 99 -16.59 3.51 6.47
C LYS A 99 -15.22 3.98 6.97
N GLU A 100 -14.75 3.47 8.12
CA GLU A 100 -13.43 3.85 8.63
C GLU A 100 -12.29 3.39 7.72
N SER A 101 -12.38 2.18 7.16
CA SER A 101 -11.39 1.68 6.20
C SER A 101 -11.29 2.58 4.96
N LYS A 102 -12.45 3.03 4.45
CA LYS A 102 -12.51 3.94 3.31
C LYS A 102 -11.89 5.30 3.65
N ASP A 103 -12.23 5.88 4.80
CA ASP A 103 -11.69 7.17 5.24
C ASP A 103 -10.17 7.12 5.43
N LEU A 104 -9.64 6.04 6.02
CA LEU A 104 -8.20 5.84 6.19
C LEU A 104 -7.49 5.62 4.85
N SER A 105 -8.08 4.85 3.93
CA SER A 105 -7.54 4.65 2.59
C SER A 105 -7.49 5.96 1.81
N GLN A 106 -8.53 6.79 1.90
CA GLN A 106 -8.55 8.12 1.29
C GLN A 106 -7.48 9.04 1.89
N ASN A 107 -7.34 9.06 3.22
CA ASN A 107 -6.29 9.84 3.89
C ASN A 107 -4.88 9.40 3.44
N ALA A 108 -4.60 8.09 3.41
CA ALA A 108 -3.33 7.57 2.92
C ALA A 108 -3.06 7.96 1.46
N LYS A 109 -4.06 7.84 0.57
CA LYS A 109 -3.97 8.24 -0.84
C LYS A 109 -3.69 9.74 -1.01
N LEU A 110 -4.34 10.60 -0.23
CA LEU A 110 -4.12 12.05 -0.29
C LEU A 110 -2.69 12.41 0.13
N ARG A 111 -2.20 11.85 1.25
CA ARG A 111 -0.82 12.06 1.71
C ARG A 111 0.20 11.55 0.69
N PHE A 112 -0.06 10.38 0.12
CA PHE A 112 0.77 9.78 -0.92
C PHE A 112 0.86 10.65 -2.18
N LYS A 113 -0.27 11.18 -2.68
CA LYS A 113 -0.31 12.10 -3.84
C LYS A 113 0.57 13.34 -3.62
N ILE A 114 0.49 13.95 -2.43
CA ILE A 114 1.27 15.16 -2.11
C ILE A 114 2.77 14.88 -2.19
N VAL A 115 3.22 13.69 -1.78
CA VAL A 115 4.65 13.34 -1.78
C VAL A 115 5.12 12.85 -3.14
N LEU A 116 4.28 12.19 -3.93
CA LEU A 116 4.62 11.80 -5.30
C LEU A 116 5.05 12.99 -6.16
N HIS A 117 4.40 14.15 -6.01
CA HIS A 117 4.80 15.37 -6.71
C HIS A 117 6.22 15.86 -6.40
N LYS A 118 6.87 15.32 -5.36
CA LYS A 118 8.23 15.67 -4.93
C LYS A 118 9.28 14.64 -5.35
N LEU A 119 8.87 13.53 -5.98
CA LEU A 119 9.79 12.47 -6.41
C LEU A 119 10.25 12.71 -7.86
N SER A 120 11.44 12.19 -8.19
CA SER A 120 12.00 12.30 -9.54
C SER A 120 11.31 11.36 -10.53
N GLU A 121 11.04 11.86 -11.74
CA GLU A 121 10.47 11.06 -12.83
C GLU A 121 11.55 10.54 -13.81
N PRO A 122 11.35 9.36 -14.44
CA PRO A 122 10.26 8.42 -14.21
C PRO A 122 10.45 7.60 -12.91
N MET A 123 9.35 7.34 -12.21
CA MET A 123 9.36 6.55 -10.98
C MET A 123 9.19 5.06 -11.28
N SER A 124 10.05 4.23 -10.71
CA SER A 124 9.86 2.77 -10.68
C SER A 124 8.68 2.37 -9.79
N LEU A 125 8.07 1.21 -10.07
CA LEU A 125 7.02 0.64 -9.23
C LEU A 125 7.49 0.40 -7.79
N ILE A 126 8.73 -0.05 -7.57
CA ILE A 126 9.30 -0.26 -6.24
C ILE A 126 9.34 1.02 -5.41
N ALA A 127 9.68 2.16 -6.02
CA ALA A 127 9.70 3.45 -5.34
C ALA A 127 8.27 3.85 -4.89
N MET A 128 7.28 3.68 -5.78
CA MET A 128 5.88 3.95 -5.46
C MET A 128 5.35 3.02 -4.37
N ALA A 129 5.68 1.73 -4.43
CA ALA A 129 5.26 0.73 -3.46
C ALA A 129 5.83 1.01 -2.06
N ARG A 130 7.12 1.37 -1.96
CA ARG A 130 7.76 1.76 -0.69
C ARG A 130 7.15 3.03 -0.09
N ALA A 131 6.88 4.02 -0.94
CA ALA A 131 6.20 5.23 -0.50
C ALA A 131 4.79 4.90 0.01
N TRP A 132 4.01 4.11 -0.73
CA TRP A 132 2.69 3.64 -0.30
C TRP A 132 2.74 2.91 1.04
N ASP A 133 3.62 1.92 1.21
CA ASP A 133 3.81 1.16 2.46
C ASP A 133 4.05 2.08 3.66
N SER A 134 4.94 3.07 3.51
CA SER A 134 5.24 4.04 4.57
C SER A 134 4.04 4.89 4.97
N PHE A 135 3.28 5.43 4.00
CA PHE A 135 2.10 6.25 4.29
C PHE A 135 0.94 5.43 4.86
N ALA A 136 0.71 4.24 4.31
CA ALA A 136 -0.33 3.34 4.80
C ALA A 136 -0.04 2.92 6.24
N ARG A 137 1.23 2.57 6.55
CA ARG A 137 1.68 2.28 7.91
C ARG A 137 1.49 3.45 8.86
N ALA A 138 1.88 4.66 8.47
CA ALA A 138 1.70 5.85 9.30
C ALA A 138 0.22 6.12 9.61
N VAL A 139 -0.65 6.03 8.61
CA VAL A 139 -2.10 6.26 8.80
C VAL A 139 -2.74 5.19 9.70
N VAL A 140 -2.37 3.91 9.54
CA VAL A 140 -2.87 2.84 10.42
C VAL A 140 -2.31 2.97 11.84
N PHE A 141 -1.06 3.39 11.98
CA PHE A 141 -0.44 3.64 13.28
C PHE A 141 -1.12 4.80 14.04
N GLU A 142 -1.36 5.94 13.37
CA GLU A 142 -2.12 7.07 13.93
C GLU A 142 -3.54 6.65 14.33
N TYR A 143 -4.20 5.83 13.50
CA TYR A 143 -5.52 5.29 13.82
C TYR A 143 -5.48 4.40 15.06
N ALA A 144 -4.50 3.49 15.15
CA ALA A 144 -4.32 2.62 16.30
C ALA A 144 -4.12 3.43 17.59
N GLN A 145 -3.31 4.49 17.56
CA GLN A 145 -3.13 5.38 18.71
C GLN A 145 -4.44 6.05 19.14
N ARG A 146 -5.22 6.55 18.17
CA ARG A 146 -6.49 7.24 18.45
C ARG A 146 -7.50 6.35 19.17
N ILE A 147 -7.49 5.05 18.91
CA ILE A 147 -8.39 4.08 19.56
C ILE A 147 -7.80 3.47 20.84
N GLY A 148 -6.69 4.01 21.36
CA GLY A 148 -6.04 3.54 22.59
C GLY A 148 -5.03 2.40 22.40
N GLY A 149 -4.61 2.13 21.16
CA GLY A 149 -3.48 1.25 20.87
C GLY A 149 -2.16 1.93 21.19
N GLU A 150 -1.27 1.22 21.86
CA GLU A 150 0.06 1.72 22.24
C GLU A 150 1.13 0.85 21.58
N CYS A 151 2.25 1.46 21.20
CA CYS A 151 3.43 0.73 20.75
C CYS A 151 4.34 0.41 21.93
N PHE A 152 5.24 -0.57 21.75
CA PHE A 152 6.22 -0.93 22.78
C PHE A 152 6.99 0.30 23.28
N SER A 153 7.45 1.15 22.36
CA SER A 153 8.19 2.38 22.68
C SER A 153 7.36 3.43 23.42
N SER A 154 6.03 3.50 23.22
CA SER A 154 5.18 4.44 23.97
C SER A 154 4.93 3.99 25.40
N ARG A 155 5.00 2.67 25.68
CA ARG A 155 4.89 2.13 27.04
C ARG A 155 6.23 2.07 27.79
N TYR A 156 7.29 1.71 27.09
CA TYR A 156 8.55 1.29 27.72
C TYR A 156 9.75 2.17 27.34
N GLY A 157 9.57 3.21 26.53
CA GLY A 157 10.65 4.06 26.04
C GLY A 157 11.37 3.47 24.83
N SER A 158 12.24 4.28 24.21
CA SER A 158 13.12 3.79 23.13
C SER A 158 14.23 2.95 23.73
N TRP A 159 14.69 1.92 23.00
CA TRP A 159 15.91 1.22 23.38
C TRP A 159 17.08 2.18 23.32
N ASP A 160 17.90 2.23 24.36
CA ASP A 160 19.15 2.97 24.36
C ASP A 160 20.09 2.36 23.31
N ASN A 161 20.74 3.23 22.51
CA ASN A 161 21.69 2.79 21.51
C ASN A 161 22.94 2.22 22.20
N CYS A 162 23.14 0.90 22.11
CA CYS A 162 24.29 0.20 22.68
C CYS A 162 25.66 0.52 22.02
N PHE A 163 25.77 1.55 21.18
CA PHE A 163 27.01 1.90 20.46
C PHE A 163 27.98 2.77 21.28
N THR A 164 27.88 2.75 22.61
CA THR A 164 28.88 3.38 23.48
C THR A 164 29.70 2.30 24.17
N GLY A 165 30.78 1.88 23.51
CA GLY A 165 31.77 0.93 24.01
C GLY A 165 32.99 0.90 23.10
#